data_AF-A0A948T2V6-F1
#
_entry.id   AF-A0A948T2V6-F1
#
_cell.length_a   1.000
_cell.length_b   1.000
_cell.length_c   1.000
_cell.angle_alpha   90.00
_cell.angle_beta   90.00
_cell.angle_gamma   90.00
#
_symmetry.space_group_name_H-M   'P 1'
#
loop_
_entity.id
_entity.type
_entity.pdbx_description
1 polymer ?
#
loop_
_entity_poly.entity_id
_entity_poly.type
_entity_poly.pdbx_seq_one_letter_code
_entity_poly.pdbx_strand_id
1 'polypeptide(L)'
;MEYRIDKAAVLCFTQELFEQERSQQTIHRYECQLISFAQWLAGCSVTKELVIRYKQWLMEHYSPATVNVALAALNGFFKFMGWQECSVRPVRVQYRYYAEPRRELARQEYYRLLNAARQKGDMRLFHLLETICSTGIRVSELRFITVQGAKKGRVDICNKGKYRTILLPRRLCGKLLS
;
A
#
# COMPACT_ATOMS: atom_id res chain seq x y z
N MET A 1 -29.02 -20.23 -8.41
CA MET A 1 -29.15 -18.82 -7.99
C MET A 1 -28.28 -17.99 -8.89
N GLU A 2 -28.76 -16.84 -9.38
CA GLU A 2 -27.95 -15.93 -10.17
C GLU A 2 -27.24 -14.92 -9.26
N TYR A 3 -25.95 -15.11 -9.04
CA TYR A 3 -25.10 -14.14 -8.36
C TYR A 3 -24.57 -13.14 -9.38
N ARG A 4 -24.86 -11.84 -9.20
CA ARG A 4 -24.41 -10.76 -10.09
C ARG A 4 -23.84 -9.61 -9.29
N ILE A 5 -22.70 -9.08 -9.72
CA ILE A 5 -22.10 -7.89 -9.12
C ILE A 5 -22.74 -6.67 -9.79
N ASP A 6 -23.65 -6.02 -9.07
CA ASP A 6 -24.24 -4.76 -9.50
C ASP A 6 -23.54 -3.56 -8.82
N LYS A 7 -23.78 -2.36 -9.35
CA LYS A 7 -23.18 -1.14 -8.79
C LYS A 7 -23.73 -0.83 -7.40
N ALA A 8 -24.99 -1.16 -7.12
CA ALA A 8 -25.64 -0.88 -5.85
C ALA A 8 -25.02 -1.69 -4.70
N ALA A 9 -24.82 -3.00 -4.89
CA ALA A 9 -24.18 -3.87 -3.92
C ALA A 9 -22.71 -3.49 -3.69
N VAL A 10 -21.99 -3.08 -4.75
CA VAL A 10 -20.62 -2.56 -4.59
C VAL A 10 -20.63 -1.31 -3.71
N LEU A 11 -21.56 -0.37 -3.90
CA LEU A 11 -21.69 0.81 -3.04
C LEU A 11 -22.01 0.43 -1.59
N CYS A 12 -22.97 -0.47 -1.36
CA CYS A 12 -23.29 -0.96 -0.02
C CYS A 12 -22.08 -1.63 0.65
N PHE A 13 -21.30 -2.41 -0.10
CA PHE A 13 -20.07 -3.01 0.40
C PHE A 13 -19.00 -1.96 0.72
N THR A 14 -18.83 -0.92 -0.10
CA THR A 14 -17.88 0.16 0.22
C THR A 14 -18.27 0.92 1.49
N GLN A 15 -19.56 1.08 1.75
CA GLN A 15 -20.08 1.66 2.98
C GLN A 15 -19.80 0.76 4.20
N GLU A 16 -20.02 -0.55 4.09
CA GLU A 16 -19.66 -1.50 5.15
C GLU A 16 -18.14 -1.46 5.44
N LEU A 17 -17.30 -1.39 4.40
CA LEU A 17 -15.85 -1.28 4.60
C LEU A 17 -15.47 0.02 5.31
N PHE A 18 -16.18 1.12 5.05
CA PHE A 18 -15.99 2.37 5.76
C PHE A 18 -16.36 2.25 7.24
N GLU A 19 -17.47 1.59 7.56
CA GLU A 19 -17.91 1.30 8.93
C GLU A 19 -16.94 0.36 9.66
N GLN A 20 -16.26 -0.53 8.94
CA GLN A 20 -15.15 -1.34 9.45
C GLN A 20 -13.81 -0.57 9.58
N GLU A 21 -13.83 0.76 9.49
CA GLU A 21 -12.67 1.64 9.60
C GLU A 21 -11.56 1.37 8.57
N ARG A 22 -11.90 0.83 7.40
CA ARG A 22 -10.92 0.63 6.33
C ARG A 22 -10.51 1.98 5.74
N SER A 23 -9.23 2.10 5.36
CA SER A 23 -8.76 3.32 4.71
C SER A 23 -9.43 3.53 3.35
N GLN A 24 -9.70 4.78 3.00
CA GLN A 24 -10.24 5.18 1.69
C GLN A 24 -9.48 4.56 0.51
N GLN A 25 -8.15 4.49 0.60
CA GLN A 25 -7.31 3.84 -0.42
C GLN A 25 -7.59 2.34 -0.55
N THR A 26 -7.88 1.65 0.54
CA THR A 26 -8.22 0.22 0.51
C THR A 26 -9.62 0.02 -0.08
N ILE A 27 -10.59 0.85 0.31
CA ILE A 27 -11.96 0.82 -0.19
C ILE A 27 -11.98 1.02 -1.70
N HIS A 28 -11.36 2.10 -2.18
CA HIS A 28 -11.27 2.39 -3.61
C HIS A 28 -10.56 1.27 -4.37
N ARG A 29 -9.49 0.70 -3.80
CA ARG A 29 -8.81 -0.43 -4.43
C ARG A 29 -9.72 -1.65 -4.53
N TYR A 30 -10.52 -1.96 -3.52
CA TYR A 30 -11.45 -3.09 -3.55
C TYR A 30 -12.56 -2.86 -4.57
N GLU A 31 -13.14 -1.67 -4.62
CA GLU A 31 -14.11 -1.26 -5.63
C GLU A 31 -13.57 -1.48 -7.06
N CYS A 32 -12.36 -0.98 -7.36
CA CYS A 32 -11.75 -1.20 -8.67
C CYS A 32 -11.57 -2.68 -9.02
N GLN A 33 -11.23 -3.54 -8.05
CA GLN A 33 -11.08 -4.98 -8.29
C GLN A 33 -12.43 -5.64 -8.57
N LEU A 34 -13.50 -5.23 -7.87
CA LEU A 34 -14.85 -5.73 -8.11
C LEU A 34 -15.36 -5.34 -9.50
N ILE A 35 -15.14 -4.09 -9.91
CA ILE A 35 -15.49 -3.60 -11.24
C ILE A 35 -14.70 -4.36 -12.32
N SER A 36 -13.40 -4.54 -12.11
CA SER A 36 -12.53 -5.27 -13.06
C SER A 36 -12.99 -6.72 -13.24
N PHE A 37 -13.38 -7.38 -12.15
CA PHE A 37 -13.91 -8.73 -12.21
C PHE A 37 -15.30 -8.80 -12.86
N ALA A 38 -16.20 -7.87 -12.55
CA ALA A 38 -17.52 -7.79 -13.17
C ALA A 38 -17.43 -7.58 -14.69
N GLN A 39 -16.48 -6.75 -15.14
CA GLN A 39 -16.18 -6.58 -16.57
C GLN A 39 -15.63 -7.86 -17.20
N TRP A 40 -14.71 -8.55 -16.52
CA TRP A 40 -14.16 -9.82 -16.99
C TRP A 40 -15.22 -10.92 -17.11
N LEU A 41 -16.21 -10.95 -16.22
CA LEU A 41 -17.34 -11.88 -16.29
C LEU A 41 -18.27 -11.64 -17.49
N ALA A 42 -18.22 -10.45 -18.11
CA ALA A 42 -19.02 -10.10 -19.29
C ALA A 42 -20.54 -10.40 -19.14
N GLY A 43 -21.09 -10.21 -17.94
CA GLY A 43 -22.51 -10.45 -17.64
C GLY A 43 -22.85 -11.88 -17.20
N CYS A 44 -21.89 -12.80 -17.15
CA CYS A 44 -22.08 -14.13 -16.57
C CYS A 44 -22.32 -14.06 -15.05
N SER A 45 -23.08 -15.03 -14.53
CA SER A 45 -23.27 -15.17 -13.08
C SER A 45 -21.98 -15.63 -12.39
N VAL A 46 -21.72 -15.10 -11.20
CA VAL A 46 -20.56 -15.49 -10.39
C VAL A 46 -20.68 -16.96 -10.00
N THR A 47 -19.66 -17.74 -10.33
CA THR A 47 -19.52 -19.14 -9.88
C THR A 47 -18.11 -19.36 -9.38
N LYS A 48 -17.94 -20.35 -8.50
CA LYS A 48 -16.61 -20.74 -8.00
C LYS A 48 -15.63 -21.06 -9.13
N GLU A 49 -16.10 -21.71 -10.20
CA GLU A 49 -15.28 -22.02 -11.36
C GLU A 49 -14.76 -20.77 -12.06
N LEU A 50 -15.63 -19.78 -12.30
CA LEU A 50 -15.23 -18.52 -12.93
C LEU A 50 -14.26 -17.72 -12.07
N VAL A 51 -14.43 -17.74 -10.74
CA VAL A 51 -13.48 -17.10 -9.81
C VAL A 51 -12.11 -17.81 -9.86
N ILE A 52 -12.08 -19.14 -9.98
CA ILE A 52 -10.82 -19.90 -10.16
C ILE A 52 -10.15 -19.55 -11.49
N ARG A 53 -10.89 -19.50 -12.59
CA ARG A 53 -10.37 -19.11 -13.91
C ARG A 53 -9.82 -17.69 -13.89
N TYR A 54 -10.55 -16.76 -13.26
CA TYR A 54 -10.07 -15.38 -13.10
C TYR A 54 -8.80 -15.31 -12.25
N LYS A 55 -8.72 -16.09 -11.17
CA LYS A 55 -7.50 -16.20 -10.36
C LYS A 55 -6.31 -16.68 -11.18
N GLN A 56 -6.48 -17.70 -12.03
CA GLN A 56 -5.42 -18.21 -12.90
C GLN A 56 -4.96 -17.13 -13.88
N TRP A 57 -5.91 -16.47 -14.55
CA TRP A 57 -5.61 -15.35 -15.44
C TRP A 57 -4.84 -14.22 -14.73
N LEU A 58 -5.24 -13.85 -13.51
CA LEU A 58 -4.53 -12.85 -12.71
C LEU A 58 -3.10 -13.27 -12.36
N MET A 59 -2.86 -14.55 -12.09
CA MET A 59 -1.52 -15.07 -11.77
C MET A 59 -0.57 -15.06 -12.96
N GLU A 60 -1.08 -15.14 -14.18
CA GLU A 60 -0.28 -15.03 -15.41
C GLU A 60 0.15 -13.59 -15.71
N HIS A 61 -0.66 -12.60 -15.31
CA HIS A 61 -0.47 -11.20 -15.72
C HIS A 61 0.04 -10.29 -14.59
N TYR A 62 -0.09 -10.70 -13.32
CA TYR A 62 0.21 -9.83 -12.17
C TYR A 62 1.01 -10.51 -11.07
N SER A 63 1.68 -9.68 -10.26
CA SER A 63 2.42 -10.17 -9.10
C SER A 63 1.49 -10.85 -8.07
N PRO A 64 1.96 -11.86 -7.31
CA PRO A 64 1.15 -12.52 -6.29
C PRO A 64 0.55 -11.57 -5.24
N ALA A 65 1.24 -10.47 -4.93
CA ALA A 65 0.72 -9.44 -4.02
C ALA A 65 -0.50 -8.71 -4.61
N THR A 66 -0.45 -8.38 -5.90
CA THR A 66 -1.59 -7.78 -6.62
C THR A 66 -2.76 -8.77 -6.70
N VAL A 67 -2.48 -10.03 -7.06
CA VAL A 67 -3.49 -11.10 -7.10
C VAL A 67 -4.19 -11.23 -5.74
N ASN A 68 -3.43 -11.28 -4.65
CA ASN A 68 -4.00 -11.42 -3.31
C ASN A 68 -4.87 -10.22 -2.90
N VAL A 69 -4.58 -9.00 -3.36
CA VAL A 69 -5.47 -7.86 -3.14
C VAL A 69 -6.79 -8.04 -3.90
N ALA A 70 -6.74 -8.47 -5.16
CA ALA A 70 -7.93 -8.78 -5.94
C ALA A 70 -8.80 -9.85 -5.26
N LEU A 71 -8.18 -10.97 -4.85
CA LEU A 71 -8.86 -12.06 -4.16
C LEU A 71 -9.41 -11.64 -2.79
N ALA A 72 -8.72 -10.77 -2.07
CA ALA A 72 -9.21 -10.24 -0.79
C ALA A 72 -10.46 -9.36 -0.98
N ALA A 73 -10.49 -8.54 -2.03
CA ALA A 73 -11.67 -7.75 -2.40
C ALA A 73 -12.85 -8.65 -2.78
N LEU A 74 -12.61 -9.64 -3.65
CA LEU A 74 -13.63 -10.59 -4.11
C LEU A 74 -14.19 -11.43 -2.96
N ASN A 75 -13.34 -12.08 -2.18
CA ASN A 75 -13.79 -12.91 -1.05
C ASN A 75 -14.49 -12.06 0.03
N GLY A 76 -14.04 -10.82 0.25
CA GLY A 76 -14.71 -9.89 1.16
C GLY A 76 -16.13 -9.57 0.69
N PHE A 77 -16.28 -9.24 -0.59
CA PHE A 77 -17.59 -8.98 -1.20
C PHE A 77 -18.48 -10.23 -1.19
N PHE A 78 -17.96 -11.41 -1.50
CA PHE A 78 -18.72 -12.66 -1.43
C PHE A 78 -19.20 -12.96 -0.02
N LYS A 79 -18.37 -12.68 1.00
CA LYS A 79 -18.81 -12.82 2.40
C LYS A 79 -19.96 -11.87 2.72
N PHE A 80 -19.88 -10.61 2.28
CA PHE A 80 -20.93 -9.60 2.46
C PHE A 80 -22.26 -10.02 1.80
N MET A 81 -22.19 -10.55 0.56
CA MET A 81 -23.36 -11.00 -0.19
C MET A 81 -23.88 -12.39 0.22
N GLY A 82 -23.17 -13.11 1.10
CA GLY A 82 -23.50 -14.47 1.50
C GLY A 82 -23.12 -15.57 0.49
N TRP A 83 -22.25 -15.29 -0.49
CA TRP A 83 -21.80 -16.21 -1.55
C TRP A 83 -20.48 -16.92 -1.22
N GLN A 84 -20.33 -17.37 0.02
CA GLN A 84 -19.05 -17.87 0.55
C GLN A 84 -18.55 -19.12 -0.21
N GLU A 85 -19.45 -19.87 -0.84
CA GLU A 85 -19.16 -20.99 -1.72
C GLU A 85 -18.34 -20.60 -2.97
N CYS A 86 -18.45 -19.36 -3.44
CA CYS A 86 -17.68 -18.80 -4.56
C CYS A 86 -16.27 -18.34 -4.15
N SER A 87 -15.95 -18.30 -2.85
CA SER A 87 -14.67 -17.81 -2.36
C SER A 87 -13.52 -18.75 -2.71
N VAL A 88 -12.36 -18.17 -3.01
CA VAL A 88 -11.14 -18.92 -3.37
C VAL A 88 -10.01 -18.64 -2.40
N ARG A 89 -9.12 -19.61 -2.23
CA ARG A 89 -7.94 -19.42 -1.37
C ARG A 89 -6.99 -18.38 -1.97
N PRO A 90 -6.34 -17.53 -1.17
CA PRO A 90 -5.29 -16.64 -1.66
C PRO A 90 -4.12 -17.44 -2.24
N VAL A 91 -3.33 -16.78 -3.09
CA VAL A 91 -2.04 -17.31 -3.55
C VAL A 91 -1.09 -17.35 -2.37
N ARG A 92 -0.58 -18.54 -2.04
CA ARG A 92 0.45 -18.69 -1.02
C ARG A 92 1.78 -18.21 -1.58
N VAL A 93 2.33 -17.17 -0.97
CA VAL A 93 3.65 -16.64 -1.30
C VAL A 93 4.60 -17.05 -0.19
N GLN A 94 5.67 -17.76 -0.53
CA GLN A 94 6.73 -18.04 0.43
C GLN A 94 7.48 -16.73 0.69
N TYR A 95 7.41 -16.25 1.93
CA TYR A 95 8.11 -15.04 2.33
C TYR A 95 9.61 -15.32 2.37
N ARG A 96 10.39 -14.65 1.52
CA ARG A 96 11.83 -14.58 1.69
C ARG A 96 12.11 -13.50 2.72
N TYR A 97 12.53 -13.91 3.91
CA TYR A 97 12.95 -13.00 5.00
C TYR A 97 14.31 -12.33 4.72
N TYR A 98 15.05 -12.83 3.74
CA TYR A 98 16.29 -12.23 3.29
C TYR A 98 15.97 -11.19 2.20
N ALA A 99 16.29 -9.93 2.48
CA ALA A 99 16.52 -8.98 1.42
C ALA A 99 17.81 -9.43 0.72
N GLU A 100 17.77 -9.60 -0.61
CA GLU A 100 19.01 -9.85 -1.35
C GLU A 100 19.99 -8.72 -1.03
N PRO A 101 21.25 -8.97 -0.64
CA PRO A 101 22.21 -7.92 -0.27
C PRO A 101 22.33 -6.81 -1.33
N ARG A 102 22.04 -7.13 -2.60
CA ARG A 102 21.95 -6.18 -3.72
C ARG A 102 20.86 -5.11 -3.57
N ARG A 103 19.91 -5.28 -2.65
CA ARG A 103 18.81 -4.33 -2.37
C ARG A 103 19.08 -3.48 -1.13
N GLU A 104 20.18 -3.73 -0.41
CA GLU A 104 20.59 -2.90 0.72
C GLU A 104 21.54 -1.81 0.23
N LEU A 105 21.26 -0.56 0.60
CA LEU A 105 22.09 0.58 0.22
C LEU A 105 23.34 0.62 1.11
N ALA A 106 24.51 0.36 0.53
CA ALA A 106 25.75 0.47 1.30
C ALA A 106 26.07 1.93 1.62
N ARG A 107 26.83 2.17 2.69
CA ARG A 107 27.17 3.52 3.16
C ARG A 107 27.82 4.39 2.07
N GLN A 108 28.68 3.79 1.25
CA GLN A 108 29.32 4.49 0.13
C GLN A 108 28.31 4.91 -0.94
N GLU A 109 27.32 4.06 -1.23
CA GLU A 109 26.26 4.32 -2.20
C GLU A 109 25.34 5.45 -1.75
N TYR A 110 25.01 5.46 -0.46
CA TYR A 110 24.29 6.57 0.15
C TYR A 110 25.02 7.91 -0.03
N TYR A 111 26.33 7.96 0.25
CA TYR A 111 27.09 9.19 0.02
C TYR A 111 27.17 9.58 -1.45
N ARG A 112 27.23 8.62 -2.38
CA ARG A 112 27.15 8.90 -3.83
C ARG A 112 25.81 9.55 -4.20
N LEU A 113 24.69 9.08 -3.64
CA LEU A 113 23.37 9.69 -3.87
C LEU A 113 23.30 11.13 -3.34
N LEU A 114 23.79 11.37 -2.12
CA LEU A 114 23.85 12.71 -1.54
C LEU A 114 24.72 13.66 -2.38
N ASN A 115 25.90 13.21 -2.82
CA ASN A 115 26.79 14.01 -3.63
C ASN A 115 26.18 14.32 -5.01
N ALA A 116 25.49 13.35 -5.63
CA ALA A 116 24.80 13.56 -6.89
C ALA A 116 23.68 14.61 -6.76
N ALA A 117 22.88 14.55 -5.68
CA ALA A 117 21.86 15.57 -5.41
C ALA A 117 22.47 16.96 -5.23
N ARG A 118 23.58 17.06 -4.49
CA ARG A 118 24.33 18.31 -4.29
C ARG A 118 24.90 18.87 -5.59
N GLN A 119 25.54 18.03 -6.41
CA GLN A 119 26.12 18.45 -7.70
C GLN A 119 25.06 18.95 -8.68
N LYS A 120 23.84 18.40 -8.62
CA LYS A 120 22.69 18.87 -9.40
C LYS A 120 22.04 20.14 -8.83
N GLY A 121 22.47 20.62 -7.66
CA GLY A 121 21.84 21.74 -6.97
C GLY A 121 20.46 21.41 -6.36
N ASP A 122 20.03 20.14 -6.35
CA ASP A 122 18.75 19.72 -5.79
C ASP A 122 18.86 19.49 -4.28
N MET A 123 18.90 20.60 -3.55
CA MET A 123 18.99 20.59 -2.09
C MET A 123 17.74 19.99 -1.44
N ARG A 124 16.57 20.06 -2.11
CA ARG A 124 15.36 19.41 -1.62
C ARG A 124 15.55 17.90 -1.58
N LEU A 125 16.02 17.29 -2.68
CA LEU A 125 16.30 15.87 -2.73
C LEU A 125 17.38 15.47 -1.72
N PHE A 126 18.43 16.29 -1.57
CA PHE A 126 19.47 16.08 -0.56
C PHE A 126 18.88 15.95 0.85
N HIS A 127 18.06 16.91 1.28
CA HIS A 127 17.46 16.90 2.61
C HIS A 127 16.43 15.77 2.78
N LEU A 128 15.71 15.39 1.72
CA LEU A 128 14.79 14.24 1.75
C LEU A 128 15.56 12.93 2.01
N LEU A 129 16.65 12.69 1.27
CA LEU A 129 17.51 11.51 1.46
C LEU A 129 18.12 11.49 2.86
N GLU A 130 18.63 12.63 3.33
CA GLU A 130 19.19 12.74 4.68
C GLU A 130 18.16 12.49 5.77
N THR A 131 16.96 13.03 5.63
CA THR A 131 15.86 12.84 6.59
C THR A 131 15.44 11.38 6.66
N ILE A 132 15.20 10.72 5.52
CA ILE A 132 14.79 9.30 5.50
C ILE A 132 15.87 8.42 6.16
N CYS A 133 17.12 8.54 5.73
CA CYS A 133 18.19 7.66 6.19
C CYS A 133 18.60 7.91 7.65
N SER A 134 18.47 9.14 8.16
CA SER A 134 18.84 9.45 9.55
C SER A 134 17.75 9.14 10.57
N THR A 135 16.48 9.08 10.15
CA THR A 135 15.33 8.85 11.05
C THR A 135 14.69 7.48 10.87
N GLY A 136 14.99 6.77 9.77
CA GLY A 136 14.39 5.46 9.46
C GLY A 136 12.89 5.53 9.17
N ILE A 137 12.37 6.69 8.76
CA ILE A 137 10.95 6.87 8.48
C ILE A 137 10.58 6.31 7.11
N ARG A 138 9.29 6.01 6.95
CA ARG A 138 8.73 5.66 5.63
C ARG A 138 8.59 6.90 4.78
N VAL A 139 8.63 6.73 3.45
CA VAL A 139 8.40 7.85 2.51
C VAL A 139 7.05 8.54 2.77
N SER A 140 6.01 7.79 3.15
CA SER A 140 4.70 8.37 3.47
C SER A 140 4.69 9.24 4.73
N GLU A 141 5.68 9.06 5.62
CA GLU A 141 5.83 9.79 6.88
C GLU A 141 6.60 11.10 6.71
N LEU A 142 7.30 11.30 5.58
CA LEU A 142 8.03 12.54 5.28
C LEU A 142 7.14 13.79 5.34
N ARG A 143 5.86 13.66 4.95
CA ARG A 143 4.89 14.77 4.96
C ARG A 143 4.69 15.40 6.34
N PHE A 144 5.05 14.67 7.40
CA PHE A 144 4.87 15.12 8.78
C PHE A 144 6.12 15.80 9.34
N ILE A 145 7.24 15.79 8.62
CA ILE A 145 8.46 16.47 9.05
C ILE A 145 8.28 17.98 8.82
N THR A 146 8.07 18.72 9.90
CA THR A 146 7.83 20.17 9.87
C THR A 146 8.97 20.95 10.52
N VAL A 147 9.07 22.24 10.22
CA VAL A 147 10.02 23.17 10.87
C VAL A 147 9.83 23.17 12.39
N GLN A 148 8.58 23.15 12.86
CA GLN A 148 8.29 23.07 14.31
C GLN A 148 8.79 21.75 14.91
N GLY A 149 8.61 20.64 14.19
CA GLY A 149 9.16 19.34 14.56
C GLY A 149 10.69 19.36 14.68
N ALA A 150 11.36 19.94 13.68
CA ALA A 150 12.81 20.11 13.68
C ALA A 150 13.30 20.96 14.85
N LYS A 151 12.62 22.08 15.18
CA LYS A 151 12.93 22.91 16.36
C LYS A 151 12.78 22.15 17.68
N LYS A 152 11.78 21.27 17.79
CA LYS A 152 11.54 20.42 18.97
C LYS A 152 12.46 19.18 19.03
N GLY A 153 13.11 18.81 17.92
CA GLY A 153 13.89 17.58 17.81
C GLY A 153 13.05 16.30 17.75
N ARG A 154 11.72 16.41 17.60
CA ARG A 154 10.81 15.27 17.50
C ARG A 154 9.51 15.65 16.79
N VAL A 155 8.85 14.65 16.21
CA VAL A 155 7.53 14.77 15.59
C VAL A 155 6.63 13.65 16.07
N ASP A 156 5.48 13.98 16.64
CA ASP A 156 4.43 13.01 16.92
C ASP A 156 3.52 12.89 15.70
N ILE A 157 3.38 11.68 15.16
CA ILE A 157 2.60 11.43 13.95
C ILE A 157 1.54 10.36 14.18
N CYS A 158 0.44 10.46 13.45
CA CYS A 158 -0.52 9.38 13.27
C CYS A 158 -0.54 8.97 11.80
N ASN A 159 -0.17 7.72 11.52
CA ASN A 159 -0.13 7.19 10.15
C ASN A 159 -0.82 5.83 10.09
N LYS A 160 -1.87 5.72 9.26
CA LYS A 160 -2.70 4.51 9.15
C LYS A 160 -3.23 4.02 10.51
N GLY A 161 -3.75 4.94 11.33
CA GLY A 161 -4.30 4.63 12.65
C GLY A 161 -3.26 4.30 13.72
N LYS A 162 -1.96 4.47 13.44
CA LYS A 162 -0.88 4.22 14.40
C LYS A 162 -0.19 5.51 14.79
N TYR A 163 -0.21 5.81 16.09
CA TYR A 163 0.56 6.90 16.67
C TYR A 163 2.00 6.45 16.91
N ARG A 164 2.96 7.29 16.52
CA ARG A 164 4.37 7.10 16.86
C ARG A 164 5.08 8.45 16.95
N THR A 165 6.08 8.51 17.82
CA THR A 165 7.03 9.62 17.85
C THR A 165 8.22 9.29 16.96
N ILE A 166 8.58 10.22 16.08
CA ILE A 166 9.81 10.21 15.29
C ILE A 166 10.79 11.14 15.98
N LEU A 167 11.95 10.61 16.37
CA LEU A 167 13.05 11.42 16.90
C LEU A 167 13.87 11.98 15.74
N LEU A 168 14.19 13.27 15.80
CA LEU A 168 15.00 13.94 14.79
C LEU A 168 16.41 14.17 15.37
N PRO A 169 17.46 13.59 14.77
CA PRO A 169 18.83 13.81 15.24
C PRO A 169 19.20 15.29 15.21
N ARG A 170 19.90 15.80 16.24
CA ARG A 170 20.30 17.23 16.33
C ARG A 170 21.03 17.73 15.08
N ARG A 171 21.89 16.90 14.50
CA ARG A 171 22.63 17.22 13.26
C ARG A 171 21.69 17.42 12.06
N LEU A 172 20.63 16.61 11.97
CA LEU A 172 19.61 16.77 10.94
C LEU A 172 18.83 18.08 11.18
N CYS A 173 18.38 18.34 12.41
CA CYS A 173 17.63 19.56 12.74
C CYS A 173 18.42 20.82 12.37
N GLY A 174 19.73 20.87 12.67
CA GLY A 174 20.57 22.01 12.30
C GLY A 174 20.61 22.27 10.79
N LYS A 175 20.61 21.22 9.97
CA LYS A 175 20.59 21.33 8.50
C LYS A 175 19.22 21.63 7.91
N LEU A 176 18.14 21.24 8.58
CA LEU A 176 16.77 21.53 8.13
C LEU A 176 16.31 22.94 8.53
N LEU A 177 17.00 23.56 9.49
CA LEU A 177 16.69 24.89 10.00
C LEU A 177 17.66 25.98 9.51
N SER A 178 18.71 25.58 8.79
CA SER A 178 19.65 26.47 8.09
C SER A 178 19.10 26.88 6.74
#